data_AF-A0A924UPL4-F1
#
_entry.id   AF-A0A924UPL4-F1
#
_cell.length_a   1.000
_cell.length_b   1.000
_cell.length_c   1.000
_cell.angle_alpha   90.00
_cell.angle_beta   90.00
_cell.angle_gamma   90.00
#
_symmetry.space_group_name_H-M   'P 1'
#
loop_
_entity.id
_entity.type
_entity.pdbx_description
1 polymer ?
#
loop_
_entity_poly.entity_id
_entity_poly.type
_entity_poly.pdbx_seq_one_letter_code
_entity_poly.pdbx_strand_id
1 'polypeptide(L)'
;MTLSDQEFREEFKPLHVPASFHPENLIEDKIVFALAQISEGNSTQVIEKLEELEPGIKNEQLIQKVTEFLKDKFDKGLLNGSAKDGQNYYNLSKITNPNKGSVNR
;
A
#
# COMPACT_ATOMS: atom_id res chain seq x y z
N MET A 1 3.72 -31.38 2.98
CA MET A 1 4.04 -30.49 1.85
C MET A 1 4.87 -29.35 2.39
N THR A 2 6.19 -29.42 2.22
CA THR A 2 7.13 -28.36 2.58
C THR A 2 6.98 -27.26 1.52
N LEU A 3 6.27 -26.17 1.83
CA LEU A 3 6.36 -24.97 0.99
C LEU A 3 7.84 -24.59 0.95
N SER A 4 8.45 -24.63 -0.23
CA SER A 4 9.88 -24.37 -0.39
C SER A 4 10.17 -22.95 0.07
N ASP A 5 11.34 -22.78 0.70
CA ASP A 5 11.89 -21.50 1.17
C ASP A 5 11.92 -20.41 0.08
N GLN A 6 11.80 -20.79 -1.19
CA GLN A 6 11.61 -19.91 -2.34
C GLN A 6 10.26 -19.21 -2.36
N GLU A 7 9.14 -19.91 -2.15
CA GLU A 7 7.80 -19.28 -2.14
C GLU A 7 7.67 -18.29 -0.98
N PHE A 8 8.24 -18.66 0.19
CA PHE A 8 8.28 -17.78 1.35
C PHE A 8 9.09 -16.49 1.08
N ARG A 9 10.16 -16.56 0.28
CA ARG A 9 10.95 -15.37 -0.07
C ARG A 9 10.25 -14.47 -1.07
N GLU A 10 9.43 -15.01 -1.97
CA GLU A 10 8.70 -14.19 -2.95
C GLU A 10 7.50 -13.48 -2.32
N GLU A 11 6.80 -14.14 -1.41
CA GLU A 11 5.64 -13.59 -0.72
C GLU A 11 6.00 -12.49 0.29
N PHE A 12 7.24 -12.52 0.81
CA PHE A 12 7.80 -11.55 1.75
C PHE A 12 8.83 -10.59 1.11
N LYS A 13 8.84 -10.43 -0.22
CA LYS A 13 9.67 -9.38 -0.84
C LYS A 13 9.23 -8.01 -0.31
N PRO A 14 10.18 -7.13 0.06
CA PRO A 14 9.85 -5.77 0.46
C PRO A 14 9.06 -5.11 -0.68
N LEU A 15 8.01 -4.37 -0.31
CA LEU A 15 7.16 -3.67 -1.26
C LEU A 15 8.06 -2.81 -2.17
N HIS A 16 8.07 -3.16 -3.46
CA HIS A 16 8.90 -2.47 -4.44
C HIS A 16 8.31 -1.09 -4.69
N VAL A 17 9.06 -0.04 -4.34
CA VAL A 17 8.69 1.34 -4.62
C VAL A 17 9.34 1.72 -5.94
N PRO A 18 8.57 1.98 -7.01
CA PRO A 18 9.15 2.41 -8.28
C PRO A 18 9.86 3.75 -8.08
N ALA A 19 10.99 3.94 -8.77
CA ALA A 19 11.77 5.17 -8.65
C ALA A 19 11.08 6.38 -9.30
N SER A 20 10.12 6.15 -10.19
CA SER A 20 9.42 7.19 -10.94
C SER A 20 8.00 6.74 -11.32
N PHE A 21 7.09 7.71 -11.41
CA PHE A 21 5.75 7.48 -11.92
C PHE A 21 5.78 7.38 -13.44
N HIS A 22 5.29 6.26 -13.98
CA HIS A 22 5.06 6.09 -15.42
C HIS A 22 3.61 5.67 -15.66
N PRO A 23 2.92 6.25 -16.66
CA PRO A 23 1.53 5.90 -16.97
C PRO A 23 1.37 4.44 -17.43
N GLU A 24 2.43 3.84 -17.95
CA GLU A 24 2.49 2.43 -18.37
C GLU A 24 2.71 1.46 -17.20
N ASN A 25 3.02 1.96 -15.99
CA ASN A 25 3.19 1.11 -14.83
C ASN A 25 1.85 0.50 -14.39
N LEU A 26 1.96 -0.65 -13.71
CA LEU A 26 0.84 -1.27 -13.03
C LEU A 26 0.20 -0.28 -12.04
N ILE A 27 -1.13 -0.37 -11.90
CA ILE A 27 -1.88 0.43 -10.93
C ILE A 27 -1.29 0.28 -9.52
N GLU A 28 -0.84 -0.92 -9.16
CA GLU A 28 -0.18 -1.23 -7.89
C GLU A 28 1.10 -0.42 -7.70
N ASP A 29 2.00 -0.37 -8.69
CA ASP A 29 3.20 0.47 -8.66
C ASP A 29 2.85 1.95 -8.56
N LYS A 30 1.83 2.40 -9.29
CA LYS A 30 1.33 3.79 -9.19
C LYS A 30 0.85 4.10 -7.77
N ILE A 31 0.10 3.19 -7.14
CA ILE A 31 -0.39 3.32 -5.75
C ILE A 31 0.78 3.42 -4.78
N VAL A 32 1.77 2.51 -4.89
CA VAL A 32 2.95 2.52 -4.03
C VAL A 32 3.76 3.80 -4.22
N PHE A 33 3.93 4.26 -5.46
CA PHE A 33 4.60 5.53 -5.75
C PHE A 33 3.88 6.71 -5.11
N ALA A 34 2.56 6.81 -5.30
CA ALA A 34 1.74 7.88 -4.74
C ALA A 34 1.82 7.89 -3.21
N LEU A 35 1.74 6.70 -2.57
CA LEU A 35 1.91 6.55 -1.13
C LEU A 35 3.32 6.95 -0.66
N ALA A 36 4.36 6.65 -1.45
CA ALA A 36 5.73 7.06 -1.17
C ALA A 36 5.90 8.58 -1.22
N GLN A 37 5.26 9.24 -2.19
CA GLN A 37 5.30 10.68 -2.36
C GLN A 37 4.65 11.42 -1.18
N ILE A 38 3.51 10.92 -0.69
CA ILE A 38 2.81 11.53 0.45
C ILE A 38 3.36 11.09 1.81
N SER A 39 4.30 10.12 1.83
CA SER A 39 4.88 9.45 3.01
C SER A 39 3.88 8.67 3.87
N GLU A 40 2.71 9.24 4.17
CA GLU A 40 1.62 8.63 4.92
C GLU A 40 0.28 9.17 4.43
N GLY A 41 -0.70 8.30 4.18
CA GLY A 41 -2.02 8.72 3.75
C GLY A 41 -3.07 7.62 3.75
N ASN A 42 -4.34 8.01 3.71
CA ASN A 42 -5.46 7.09 3.53
C ASN A 42 -5.73 6.84 2.03
N SER A 43 -6.64 5.91 1.71
CA SER A 43 -6.98 5.60 0.30
C SER A 43 -7.36 6.84 -0.50
N THR A 44 -8.12 7.75 0.08
CA THR A 44 -8.56 9.00 -0.56
C THR A 44 -7.37 9.88 -0.94
N GLN A 45 -6.44 10.12 -0.02
CA GLN A 45 -5.24 10.93 -0.28
C GLN A 45 -4.35 10.29 -1.36
N VAL A 46 -4.25 8.96 -1.38
CA VAL A 46 -3.53 8.25 -2.44
C VAL A 46 -4.22 8.45 -3.79
N ILE A 47 -5.54 8.35 -3.85
CA ILE A 47 -6.32 8.60 -5.08
C ILE A 47 -6.18 10.05 -5.54
N GLU A 48 -6.24 11.01 -4.63
CA GLU A 48 -6.00 12.43 -4.93
C GLU A 48 -4.61 12.62 -5.51
N LYS A 49 -3.59 11.98 -4.91
CA LYS A 49 -2.22 12.06 -5.44
C LYS A 49 -2.09 11.42 -6.83
N LEU A 50 -2.79 10.32 -7.07
CA LEU A 50 -2.82 9.68 -8.39
C LEU A 50 -3.49 10.58 -9.43
N GLU A 51 -4.59 11.25 -9.08
CA GLU A 51 -5.25 12.22 -9.94
C GLU A 51 -4.35 13.45 -10.23
N GLU A 52 -3.56 13.91 -9.24
CA GLU A 52 -2.58 14.97 -9.46
C GLU A 52 -1.47 14.55 -10.45
N LEU A 53 -1.02 13.29 -10.40
CA LEU A 53 0.03 12.75 -11.26
C LEU A 53 -0.48 12.41 -12.66
N GLU A 54 -1.69 11.86 -12.75
CA GLU A 54 -2.36 11.44 -13.98
C GLU A 54 -3.83 11.91 -13.94
N PRO A 55 -4.12 13.15 -14.36
CA PRO A 55 -5.47 13.68 -14.30
C PRO A 55 -6.42 12.87 -15.18
N GLY A 56 -7.53 12.41 -14.60
CA GLY A 56 -8.50 11.55 -15.28
C GLY A 56 -8.27 10.05 -15.07
N ILE A 57 -7.24 9.66 -14.30
CA ILE A 57 -7.05 8.26 -13.87
C ILE A 57 -8.14 7.82 -12.87
N LYS A 58 -8.72 8.76 -12.10
CA LYS A 58 -9.70 8.44 -11.08
C LYS A 58 -10.98 7.88 -11.70
N ASN A 59 -11.19 6.59 -11.46
CA ASN A 59 -12.43 5.90 -11.77
C ASN A 59 -12.81 4.99 -10.59
N GLU A 60 -14.06 4.51 -10.57
CA GLU A 60 -14.54 3.65 -9.48
C GLU A 60 -13.68 2.39 -9.30
N GLN A 61 -13.17 1.83 -10.40
CA GLN A 61 -12.28 0.66 -10.38
C GLN A 61 -10.94 0.94 -9.69
N LEU A 62 -10.35 2.12 -9.90
CA LEU A 62 -9.12 2.55 -9.27
C LEU A 62 -9.34 2.74 -7.77
N ILE A 63 -10.45 3.37 -7.38
CA ILE A 63 -10.79 3.61 -5.96
C ILE A 63 -10.90 2.27 -5.21
N GLN A 64 -11.58 1.29 -5.81
CA GLN A 64 -11.68 -0.07 -5.28
C GLN A 64 -10.30 -0.73 -5.20
N LYS A 65 -9.54 -0.72 -6.31
CA LYS A 65 -8.18 -1.29 -6.34
C LYS A 65 -7.23 -0.68 -5.31
N VAL A 66 -7.24 0.64 -5.14
CA VAL A 66 -6.41 1.35 -4.15
C VAL A 66 -6.76 0.85 -2.75
N THR A 67 -8.05 0.79 -2.44
CA THR A 67 -8.53 0.37 -1.13
C THR A 67 -8.21 -1.10 -0.84
N GLU A 68 -8.44 -1.98 -1.81
CA GLU A 68 -8.10 -3.40 -1.70
C GLU A 68 -6.60 -3.62 -1.58
N PHE A 69 -5.79 -2.94 -2.40
CA PHE A 69 -4.33 -3.06 -2.37
C PHE A 69 -3.75 -2.59 -1.04
N LEU A 70 -4.14 -1.40 -0.56
CA LEU A 70 -3.66 -0.89 0.73
C LEU A 70 -4.04 -1.83 1.89
N LYS A 71 -5.27 -2.37 1.85
CA LYS A 71 -5.74 -3.33 2.85
C LYS A 71 -4.97 -4.66 2.78
N ASP A 72 -4.77 -5.22 1.59
CA ASP A 72 -4.00 -6.46 1.37
C ASP A 72 -2.56 -6.31 1.86
N LYS A 73 -1.89 -5.21 1.51
CA LYS A 73 -0.50 -4.98 1.93
C LYS A 73 -0.41 -4.71 3.44
N PHE A 74 -1.40 -4.06 4.04
CA PHE A 74 -1.48 -3.91 5.49
C PHE A 74 -1.71 -5.25 6.20
N ASP A 75 -2.63 -6.07 5.71
CA ASP A 75 -2.92 -7.40 6.26
C ASP A 75 -1.69 -8.33 6.20
N LYS A 76 -0.93 -8.25 5.10
CA LYS A 76 0.37 -8.92 4.93
C LYS A 76 1.51 -8.31 5.76
N GLY A 77 1.28 -7.23 6.49
CA GLY A 77 2.29 -6.53 7.29
C GLY A 77 3.37 -5.82 6.47
N LEU A 78 3.13 -5.59 5.18
CA LEU A 78 4.03 -4.87 4.27
C LEU A 78 3.86 -3.36 4.34
N LEU A 79 2.66 -2.89 4.71
CA LEU A 79 2.36 -1.50 5.03
C LEU A 79 2.12 -1.32 6.52
N ASN A 80 2.49 -0.16 7.02
CA ASN A 80 2.11 0.25 8.36
C ASN A 80 0.73 0.92 8.30
N GLY A 81 -0.16 0.58 9.22
CA GLY A 81 -1.49 1.17 9.34
C GLY A 81 -1.63 1.83 10.70
N SER A 82 -1.97 3.11 10.73
CA SER A 82 -2.24 3.87 11.95
C SER A 82 -3.64 4.44 11.89
N ALA A 83 -4.45 4.17 12.93
CA ALA A 83 -5.72 4.84 13.09
C ALA A 83 -5.46 6.26 13.63
N LYS A 84 -5.65 7.28 12.79
CA LYS A 84 -5.61 8.71 13.18
C LYS A 84 -6.97 9.32 12.88
N ASP A 85 -7.54 10.03 13.84
CA ASP A 85 -8.85 10.69 13.69
C ASP A 85 -9.98 9.76 13.19
N GLY A 86 -9.99 8.50 13.63
CA GLY A 86 -10.98 7.50 13.21
C GLY A 86 -10.84 7.01 11.76
N GLN A 87 -9.75 7.38 11.07
CA GLN A 87 -9.41 6.92 9.73
C GLN A 87 -8.13 6.09 9.73
N ASN A 88 -8.03 5.14 8.80
CA ASN A 88 -6.83 4.34 8.61
C ASN A 88 -5.86 5.05 7.67
N TYR A 89 -4.69 5.40 8.21
CA TYR A 89 -3.57 5.96 7.46
C TYR A 89 -2.54 4.87 7.22
N TYR A 90 -2.10 4.76 5.98
CA TYR A 90 -1.10 3.79 5.56
C TYR A 90 0.23 4.49 5.30
N ASN A 91 1.35 3.82 5.57
CA ASN A 91 2.68 4.31 5.17
C ASN A 91 3.61 3.16 4.80
N LEU A 92 4.62 3.47 3.98
CA LEU A 92 5.65 2.54 3.51
C LEU A 92 6.81 2.36 4.52
N SER A 93 6.83 3.13 5.61
CA SER A 93 7.97 3.13 6.54
C SER A 93 8.05 1.79 7.26
N LYS A 94 9.18 1.10 7.07
CA LYS A 94 9.50 -0.17 7.76
C LYS A 94 9.22 -0.03 9.26
N ILE A 95 8.30 -0.88 9.72
CA ILE A 95 8.05 -1.32 11.09
C ILE A 95 9.11 -0.83 12.09
N THR A 96 8.94 0.39 12.62
CA THR A 96 9.69 0.83 13.81
C THR A 96 8.89 0.58 15.09
N ASN A 97 7.61 0.23 14.96
CA ASN A 97 6.80 -0.25 16.08
C ASN A 97 6.38 -1.70 15.83
N PRO A 98 6.74 -2.65 16.71
CA PRO A 98 6.19 -4.00 16.64
C PRO A 98 4.67 -3.91 16.69
N ASN A 99 4.02 -4.52 15.70
CA ASN A 99 2.58 -4.66 15.62
C ASN A 99 2.06 -5.17 16.99
N LYS A 100 1.35 -4.31 17.74
CA LYS A 100 0.41 -4.79 18.77
C LYS A 100 -0.76 -5.41 18.00
N GLY A 101 -0.51 -6.58 17.43
CA GLY A 101 -1.56 -7.48 17.01
C GLY A 101 -2.36 -7.80 18.26
N SER A 102 -3.50 -7.15 18.42
CA SER A 102 -4.53 -7.63 19.34
C SER A 102 -5.03 -8.95 18.78
N VAL A 103 -4.29 -10.02 19.07
CA VAL A 103 -4.85 -11.37 19.15
C VAL A 103 -5.87 -11.32 20.28
N ASN A 104 -7.11 -10.94 19.96
CA ASN A 104 -8.22 -11.26 20.84
C ASN A 104 -8.35 -12.79 20.80
N ARG A 105 -8.00 -13.41 21.92
CA ARG A 105 -8.15 -14.85 22.18
C ARG A 105 -9.54 -15.13 22.73
#